data_AF-A0A1Z9UMQ7-F1
#
_entry.id   AF-A0A1Z9UMQ7-F1
#
_cell.length_a   1.000
_cell.length_b   1.000
_cell.length_c   1.000
_cell.angle_alpha   90.00
_cell.angle_beta   90.00
_cell.angle_gamma   90.00
#
_symmetry.space_group_name_H-M   'P 1'
#
loop_
_entity.id
_entity.type
_entity.pdbx_description
1 polymer ?
#
loop_
_entity_poly.entity_id
_entity_poly.type
_entity_poly.pdbx_seq_one_letter_code
_entity_poly.pdbx_strand_id
1 'polypeptide(L)' 'MIREKRESNYTVIDLTGPDGNAFALMAYAKNFGKQLDLDWKSIIEEMRSGDYENLIQVFDKHFGHVVILER' A
#
# COMPACT_ATOMS: atom_id res chain seq x y z
N MET A 1 25.93 1.95 -21.45
CA MET A 1 25.56 0.81 -20.56
C MET A 1 24.27 0.23 -21.09
N ILE A 2 24.29 -1.01 -21.60
CA ILE A 2 23.08 -1.75 -21.94
C ILE A 2 22.61 -2.42 -20.64
N ARG A 3 21.35 -2.21 -20.23
CA ARG A 3 20.78 -2.83 -19.03
C ARG A 3 19.79 -3.92 -19.44
N GLU A 4 19.77 -5.01 -18.69
CA GLU A 4 18.77 -6.07 -18.83
C GLU A 4 17.41 -5.67 -18.26
N LYS A 5 16.40 -6.51 -18.52
CA LYS A 5 14.98 -6.36 -18.18
C LYS A 5 14.80 -5.84 -16.75
N ARG A 6 14.07 -4.73 -16.60
CA ARG A 6 13.53 -4.29 -15.31
C ARG A 6 12.21 -5.00 -15.11
N GLU A 7 12.20 -6.08 -14.35
CA GLU A 7 10.96 -6.48 -13.69
C GLU A 7 10.59 -5.35 -12.76
N SER A 8 9.40 -4.80 -12.97
CA SER A 8 8.89 -3.76 -12.12
C SER A 8 8.57 -4.40 -10.78
N ASN A 9 9.47 -4.25 -9.81
CA ASN A 9 9.40 -4.78 -8.43
C ASN A 9 8.27 -4.15 -7.60
N TYR A 10 7.12 -3.88 -8.22
CA TYR A 10 5.96 -3.42 -7.49
C TYR A 10 5.42 -4.60 -6.68
N THR A 11 5.14 -4.34 -5.41
CA THR A 11 4.33 -5.28 -4.65
C THR A 11 2.91 -5.21 -5.21
N VAL A 12 2.34 -6.34 -5.61
CA VAL A 12 0.95 -6.39 -6.10
C VAL A 12 0.08 -6.92 -4.97
N ILE A 13 -1.01 -6.22 -4.67
CA ILE A 13 -2.02 -6.65 -3.70
C ILE A 13 -3.35 -6.83 -4.42
N ASP A 14 -3.83 -8.07 -4.44
CA ASP A 14 -5.17 -8.43 -4.90
C ASP A 14 -6.19 -8.06 -3.83
N LEU A 15 -7.01 -7.05 -4.13
CA LEU A 15 -8.06 -6.55 -3.25
C LEU A 15 -9.24 -7.52 -3.10
N THR A 16 -9.39 -8.49 -4.00
CA THR A 16 -10.40 -9.56 -3.89
C THR A 16 -9.89 -10.77 -3.10
N GLY A 17 -8.58 -10.83 -2.88
CA GLY A 17 -7.90 -11.88 -2.13
C GLY A 17 -7.82 -11.62 -0.63
N PRO A 18 -7.19 -12.55 0.12
CA PRO A 18 -7.03 -12.44 1.58
C PRO A 18 -6.31 -11.16 2.02
N ASP A 19 -5.37 -10.67 1.20
CA ASP A 19 -4.58 -9.48 1.51
C ASP A 19 -5.30 -8.16 1.20
N GLY A 20 -6.46 -8.23 0.53
CA GLY A 20 -7.30 -7.07 0.24
C GLY A 20 -8.00 -6.50 1.46
N ASN A 21 -8.12 -7.24 2.56
CA ASN A 21 -8.88 -6.76 3.72
C ASN A 21 -8.22 -5.56 4.43
N ALA A 22 -9.02 -4.79 5.17
CA ALA A 22 -8.58 -3.58 5.87
C ALA A 22 -7.37 -3.80 6.81
N PHE A 23 -7.34 -4.91 7.55
CA PHE A 23 -6.26 -5.20 8.49
C PHE A 23 -4.95 -5.53 7.77
N ALA A 24 -5.02 -6.29 6.68
CA ALA A 24 -3.86 -6.60 5.86
C ALA A 24 -3.27 -5.32 5.24
N LEU A 25 -4.11 -4.49 4.62
CA LEU A 25 -3.68 -3.21 4.05
C LEU A 25 -3.06 -2.27 5.10
N MET A 26 -3.62 -2.16 6.31
CA MET A 26 -2.99 -1.38 7.38
C MET A 26 -1.66 -1.98 7.87
N ALA A 27 -1.51 -3.31 7.87
CA ALA A 27 -0.24 -3.96 8.20
C ALA A 27 0.83 -3.67 7.12
N TYR A 28 0.45 -3.70 5.84
CA TYR A 28 1.31 -3.27 4.73
C TYR A 28 1.70 -1.80 4.88
N ALA A 29 0.75 -0.89 5.13
CA ALA A 29 1.01 0.53 5.33
C ALA A 29 2.00 0.79 6.46
N LYS A 30 1.88 0.05 7.57
CA LYS A 30 2.84 0.10 8.68
C LYS A 30 4.25 -0.30 8.25
N ASN A 31 4.36 -1.39 7.49
CA ASN A 31 5.65 -1.92 7.05
C ASN A 31 6.31 -0.98 6.02
N PHE A 32 5.56 -0.52 5.03
CA PHE A 32 6.05 0.42 4.03
C PHE A 32 6.40 1.77 4.64
N GLY A 33 5.56 2.30 5.54
CA GLY A 33 5.86 3.55 6.22
C GLY A 33 7.15 3.48 7.04
N LYS A 34 7.46 2.33 7.68
CA LYS A 34 8.76 2.13 8.33
C LYS A 34 9.93 2.06 7.34
N GLN A 35 9.76 1.40 6.20
CA GLN A 35 10.81 1.25 5.19
C GLN A 35 11.13 2.56 4.48
N LEU A 36 10.13 3.43 4.32
CA LEU A 36 10.22 4.70 3.62
C LEU A 36 10.43 5.91 4.56
N ASP A 37 10.61 5.64 5.87
CA ASP A 37 10.76 6.67 6.92
C ASP A 37 9.60 7.70 6.95
N LEU A 38 8.37 7.20 6.77
CA LEU A 38 7.14 7.98 6.85
C LEU A 38 6.47 7.82 8.23
N ASP A 39 5.66 8.80 8.61
CA ASP A 39 4.82 8.71 9.82
C ASP A 39 3.64 7.74 9.61
N TRP A 40 3.95 6.45 9.67
CA TRP A 40 2.99 5.36 9.49
C TRP A 40 1.82 5.42 10.48
N LYS A 41 1.98 6.06 11.65
CA LYS A 41 0.89 6.17 12.63
C LYS A 41 -0.18 7.12 12.11
N SER A 42 0.22 8.31 11.65
CA SER A 42 -0.72 9.28 11.07
C SER A 42 -1.40 8.73 9.82
N ILE A 43 -0.68 7.99 8.98
CA ILE A 43 -1.27 7.34 7.79
C ILE A 43 -2.34 6.31 8.20
N ILE A 44 -2.07 5.46 9.19
CA ILE A 44 -3.07 4.48 9.67
C ILE A 44 -4.29 5.18 10.29
N GLU A 45 -4.10 6.27 11.02
CA GLU A 45 -5.24 7.04 11.54
C GLU A 45 -6.09 7.65 10.41
N GLU A 46 -5.46 8.15 9.34
CA GLU A 46 -6.15 8.62 8.13
C GLU A 46 -6.91 7.47 7.44
N MET A 47 -6.29 6.28 7.30
CA MET A 47 -6.94 5.07 6.76
C MET A 47 -8.17 4.67 7.56
N ARG A 48 -8.14 4.84 8.89
CA ARG A 48 -9.23 4.49 9.83
C ARG A 48 -10.32 5.56 9.95
N SER A 49 -10.14 6.74 9.34
CA SER A 49 -11.05 7.88 9.47
C SER A 49 -12.34 7.77 8.64
N GLY A 50 -12.43 6.76 7.77
CA GLY A 50 -13.56 6.54 6.88
C GLY A 50 -13.89 5.05 6.69
N ASP A 51 -14.51 4.73 5.56
CA ASP A 51 -14.84 3.35 5.18
C ASP A 51 -13.68 2.65 4.45
N TYR A 52 -13.97 1.47 3.88
CA TYR A 52 -12.99 0.69 3.15
C TYR A 52 -12.50 1.37 1.86
N GLU A 53 -13.34 2.18 1.20
CA GLU A 53 -12.93 2.90 0.00
C GLU A 53 -11.98 4.06 0.37
N ASN A 54 -12.25 4.78 1.46
CA ASN A 54 -11.29 5.72 2.05
C ASN A 54 -9.96 5.04 2.36
N LEU A 55 -10.00 3.86 2.97
CA LEU A 55 -8.80 3.10 3.32
C LEU A 55 -7.94 2.81 2.07
N ILE A 56 -8.54 2.35 0.98
CA ILE A 56 -7.85 2.09 -0.29
C ILE A 56 -7.25 3.38 -0.85
N GLN A 57 -8.02 4.47 -0.89
CA GLN A 57 -7.57 5.75 -1.44
C GLN A 57 -6.40 6.34 -0.66
N VAL A 58 -6.44 6.29 0.68
CA VAL A 58 -5.33 6.73 1.53
C VAL A 58 -4.11 5.83 1.32
N PHE A 59 -4.29 4.51 1.25
CA PHE A 59 -3.20 3.59 0.98
C PHE A 59 -2.52 3.90 -0.37
N ASP A 60 -3.29 4.02 -1.45
CA ASP A 60 -2.78 4.30 -2.79
C ASP A 60 -2.10 5.67 -2.88
N LYS A 61 -2.68 6.71 -2.26
CA LYS A 61 -2.08 8.05 -2.14
C LYS A 61 -0.66 8.00 -1.55
N HIS A 62 -0.43 7.17 -0.53
CA HIS A 62 0.86 7.08 0.15
C HIS A 62 1.82 6.07 -0.49
N PHE A 63 1.32 4.95 -1.02
CA PHE A 63 2.14 3.79 -1.41
C PHE A 63 1.97 3.35 -2.87
N GLY A 64 1.08 3.96 -3.65
CA GLY A 64 0.83 3.62 -5.06
C GLY A 64 2.06 3.81 -5.98
N HIS A 65 3.08 4.52 -5.50
CA HIS A 65 4.38 4.63 -6.18
C HIS A 65 5.28 3.39 -6.03
N VAL A 66 4.94 2.46 -5.14
CA VAL A 66 5.67 1.20 -4.87
C VAL A 66 4.77 -0.05 -4.79
N VAL A 67 3.46 0.13 -4.69
CA VAL A 67 2.45 -0.94 -4.65
C VAL A 67 1.46 -0.76 -5.79
N ILE A 68 1.02 -1.86 -6.39
CA ILE A 68 -0.12 -1.91 -7.32
C ILE A 68 -1.27 -2.60 -6.59
N LEU A 69 -2.42 -1.93 -6.54
CA LEU A 69 -3.68 -2.52 -6.08
C LEU A 69 -4.46 -3.01 -7.31
N GLU A 70 -4.87 -4.27 -7.32
CA GLU A 70 -5.69 -4.85 -8.39
C GLU A 70 -6.99 -5.44 -7.85
N ARG A 71 -8.00 -5.55 -8.71
CA ARG A 71 -9.32 -6.13 -8.44
C ARG A 71 -9.70 -7.12 -9.53
#